data_AF-A0A0F7ZXE5-F1
#
_entry.id   AF-A0A0F7ZXE5-F1
#
_cell.length_a   1.000
_cell.length_b   1.000
_cell.length_c   1.000
_cell.angle_alpha   90.00
_cell.angle_beta   90.00
_cell.angle_gamma   90.00
#
_symmetry.space_group_name_H-M   'P 1'
#
loop_
_entity.id
_entity.type
_entity.pdbx_description
1 polymer ?
#
loop_
_entity_poly.entity_id
_entity_poly.type
_entity_poly.pdbx_seq_one_letter_code
_entity_poly.pdbx_strand_id
1 'polypeptide(L)'
;MVTSKPPKSWPDWLHNWDQVMAEGIREKLVEATNREIWLRNFLDALRPHFETWVDAFELSDRINDDTITYRTIHNLFSQFLDSRATRQKPVKRGAFGPTFNAEGSRKRPRAINKESNSRCRLCENVGHRMEDCYAIFPPENGNWHPRDYTKAAVERNLKDKELAREVERIKGKRAAKIDTGNNDQD
;
A
#
# COMPACT_ATOMS: atom_id res chain seq x y z
N MET A 1 -1.36 10.98 -36.28
CA MET A 1 -1.68 10.88 -34.85
C MET A 1 -1.70 12.29 -34.30
N VAL A 2 -2.87 12.80 -33.89
CA VAL A 2 -2.98 14.14 -33.29
C VAL A 2 -2.52 13.99 -31.84
N THR A 3 -1.29 14.41 -31.54
CA THR A 3 -0.82 14.47 -30.15
C THR A 3 -1.47 15.68 -29.49
N SER A 4 -2.58 15.45 -28.78
CA SER A 4 -3.17 16.49 -27.94
C SER A 4 -2.14 16.90 -26.88
N LYS A 5 -2.05 18.20 -26.60
CA LYS A 5 -1.20 18.69 -25.51
C LYS A 5 -1.69 18.07 -24.20
N PRO A 6 -0.79 17.61 -23.32
CA PRO A 6 -1.21 17.06 -22.03
C PRO A 6 -1.95 18.12 -21.21
N PRO A 7 -2.98 17.72 -20.42
CA PRO A 7 -3.65 18.63 -19.52
C PRO A 7 -2.70 19.13 -18.42
N LYS A 8 -3.02 20.29 -17.83
CA LYS A 8 -2.26 20.85 -16.70
C LYS A 8 -2.29 19.93 -15.46
N SER A 9 -3.39 19.21 -15.28
CA SER A 9 -3.64 18.32 -14.15
C SER A 9 -4.48 17.14 -14.63
N TRP A 10 -3.93 15.94 -14.52
CA TRP A 10 -4.61 14.69 -14.88
C TRP A 10 -5.77 14.33 -13.94
N PRO A 11 -5.66 14.52 -12.61
CA PRO A 11 -6.81 14.37 -11.72
C PRO A 11 -7.98 15.28 -12.10
N ASP A 12 -7.71 16.56 -12.40
CA ASP A 12 -8.78 17.49 -12.79
C ASP A 12 -9.37 17.15 -14.16
N TRP A 13 -8.54 16.72 -15.11
CA TRP A 13 -9.00 16.22 -16.40
C TRP A 13 -9.92 15.00 -16.25
N LEU A 14 -9.55 14.06 -15.38
CA LEU A 14 -10.32 12.86 -15.11
C LEU A 14 -11.67 13.19 -14.43
N HIS A 15 -11.66 14.13 -13.48
CA HIS A 15 -12.88 14.61 -12.84
C HIS A 15 -13.83 15.27 -13.85
N ASN A 16 -13.31 16.14 -14.72
CA ASN A 16 -14.10 16.76 -15.78
C ASN A 16 -14.63 15.73 -16.78
N TRP A 17 -13.84 14.72 -17.13
CA TRP A 17 -14.28 13.62 -18.00
C TRP A 17 -15.45 12.85 -17.36
N ASP A 18 -15.41 12.53 -16.06
CA ASP A 18 -16.50 11.87 -15.34
C ASP A 18 -17.81 12.70 -15.37
N GLN A 19 -17.71 14.02 -15.18
CA GLN A 19 -18.84 14.93 -15.28
C GLN A 19 -19.44 14.96 -16.68
N VAL A 20 -18.61 15.06 -17.72
CA VAL A 20 -19.06 15.05 -19.12
C VAL A 20 -19.71 13.72 -19.49
N MET A 21 -19.17 12.60 -19.01
CA MET A 21 -19.77 11.27 -19.21
C MET A 21 -21.13 11.16 -18.53
N ALA A 22 -21.26 11.66 -17.29
CA ALA A 22 -22.53 11.67 -16.57
C ALA A 22 -23.60 12.50 -17.28
N GLU A 23 -23.22 13.69 -17.78
CA GLU A 23 -24.09 14.54 -18.59
C GLU A 23 -24.45 13.88 -19.92
N GLY A 24 -23.46 13.33 -20.63
CA GLY A 24 -23.70 12.67 -21.91
C GLY A 24 -24.61 11.46 -21.81
N ILE A 25 -24.54 10.69 -20.71
CA ILE A 25 -25.49 9.59 -20.45
C ILE A 25 -26.90 10.12 -20.21
N ARG A 26 -27.04 11.20 -19.43
CA ARG A 26 -28.35 11.85 -19.18
C ARG A 26 -28.99 12.36 -20.48
N GLU A 27 -28.19 12.95 -21.35
CA GLU A 27 -28.61 13.46 -22.67
C GLU A 27 -28.66 12.36 -23.75
N LYS A 28 -28.35 11.10 -23.41
CA LYS A 28 -28.34 9.94 -24.32
C LYS A 28 -27.42 10.11 -25.53
N LEU A 29 -26.28 10.77 -25.36
CA LEU A 29 -25.25 10.89 -26.38
C LEU A 29 -24.64 9.52 -26.68
N VAL A 30 -24.46 9.19 -27.95
CA VAL A 30 -23.89 7.91 -28.39
C VAL A 30 -22.46 7.77 -27.89
N GLU A 31 -21.72 8.87 -27.82
CA GLU A 31 -20.36 8.98 -27.34
C GLU A 31 -20.22 8.65 -25.85
N ALA A 32 -21.31 8.72 -25.07
CA ALA A 32 -21.29 8.44 -23.63
C ALA A 32 -22.06 7.15 -23.28
N THR A 33 -22.98 6.71 -24.14
CA THR A 33 -23.79 5.50 -23.92
C THR A 33 -23.18 4.25 -24.52
N ASN A 34 -22.49 4.35 -25.66
CA ASN A 34 -21.84 3.21 -26.29
C ASN A 34 -20.48 2.94 -25.65
N ARG A 35 -20.37 1.76 -25.00
CA ARG A 35 -19.17 1.26 -24.33
C ARG A 35 -17.91 1.33 -25.19
N GLU A 36 -17.97 0.78 -26.40
CA GLU A 36 -16.82 0.69 -27.28
C GLU A 36 -16.31 2.08 -27.67
N ILE A 37 -17.23 3.03 -27.86
CA ILE A 37 -16.90 4.39 -28.27
C ILE A 37 -16.22 5.14 -27.12
N TRP A 38 -16.85 5.23 -25.95
CA TRP A 38 -16.26 6.00 -24.85
C TRP A 38 -14.98 5.35 -24.33
N LEU A 39 -14.91 4.02 -24.29
CA LEU A 39 -13.73 3.31 -23.82
C LEU A 39 -12.55 3.52 -24.75
N ARG A 40 -12.75 3.34 -26.07
CA ARG A 40 -11.70 3.62 -27.07
C ARG A 40 -11.23 5.06 -27.00
N ASN A 41 -12.15 6.02 -26.98
CA ASN A 41 -11.80 7.44 -26.92
C ASN A 41 -11.01 7.78 -25.64
N PHE A 42 -11.37 7.17 -24.51
CA PHE A 42 -10.63 7.33 -23.25
C PHE A 42 -9.20 6.77 -23.35
N LEU A 43 -9.05 5.54 -23.84
CA LEU A 43 -7.73 4.90 -23.98
C LEU A 43 -6.85 5.64 -24.99
N ASP A 44 -7.41 6.09 -26.12
CA ASP A 44 -6.70 6.88 -27.12
C ASP A 44 -6.19 8.22 -26.56
N ALA A 45 -6.97 8.87 -25.69
CA ALA A 45 -6.54 10.10 -25.03
C ALA A 45 -5.39 9.87 -24.04
N LEU A 46 -5.34 8.69 -23.40
CA LEU A 46 -4.30 8.35 -22.43
C LEU A 46 -3.04 7.78 -23.07
N ARG A 47 -3.15 7.08 -24.20
CA ARG A 47 -2.06 6.33 -24.84
C ARG A 47 -0.77 7.15 -25.03
N PRO A 48 -0.80 8.43 -25.47
CA PRO A 48 0.42 9.23 -25.63
C PRO A 48 1.16 9.56 -24.32
N HIS A 49 0.51 9.41 -23.17
CA HIS A 49 1.04 9.86 -21.87
C HIS A 49 1.16 8.74 -20.83
N PHE A 50 0.38 7.67 -20.99
CA PHE A 50 0.27 6.56 -20.05
C PHE A 50 0.23 5.21 -20.77
N GLU A 51 1.05 5.05 -21.81
CA GLU A 51 1.18 3.81 -22.59
C GLU A 51 1.22 2.55 -21.71
N THR A 52 2.10 2.51 -20.71
CA THR A 52 2.21 1.34 -19.81
C THR A 52 0.93 1.01 -19.04
N TRP A 53 0.11 2.03 -18.73
CA TRP A 53 -1.16 1.80 -18.03
C TRP A 53 -2.24 1.35 -19.01
N VAL A 54 -2.28 1.94 -20.20
CA VAL A 54 -3.19 1.55 -21.28
C VAL A 54 -2.93 0.11 -21.68
N ASP A 55 -1.68 -0.27 -21.95
CA ASP A 55 -1.34 -1.65 -22.30
C ASP A 55 -1.71 -2.62 -21.18
N ALA A 56 -1.38 -2.30 -19.92
CA ALA A 56 -1.74 -3.15 -18.78
C ALA A 56 -3.27 -3.33 -18.64
N PHE A 57 -4.05 -2.29 -18.95
CA PHE A 57 -5.50 -2.38 -18.96
C PHE A 57 -6.00 -3.25 -20.13
N GLU A 58 -5.45 -3.08 -21.33
CA GLU A 58 -5.84 -3.85 -22.52
C GLU A 58 -5.47 -5.33 -22.44
N LEU A 59 -4.35 -5.66 -21.78
CA LEU A 59 -3.96 -7.04 -21.49
C LEU A 59 -4.81 -7.68 -20.38
N SER A 60 -5.62 -6.91 -19.66
CA SER A 60 -6.45 -7.45 -18.57
C SER A 60 -7.78 -7.97 -19.09
N ASP A 61 -8.31 -9.03 -18.47
CA ASP A 61 -9.64 -9.59 -18.81
C ASP A 61 -10.78 -8.57 -18.69
N ARG A 62 -10.54 -7.45 -18.00
CA ARG A 62 -11.49 -6.36 -17.81
C ARG A 62 -11.88 -5.67 -19.11
N ILE A 63 -11.02 -5.68 -20.13
CA ILE A 63 -11.39 -5.12 -21.44
C ILE A 63 -12.54 -5.89 -22.10
N ASN A 64 -12.71 -7.17 -21.75
CA ASN A 64 -13.78 -8.02 -22.28
C ASN A 64 -15.02 -8.03 -21.38
N ASP A 65 -14.98 -7.33 -20.25
CA ASP A 65 -16.10 -7.24 -19.32
C ASP A 65 -17.11 -6.18 -19.81
N ASP A 66 -18.26 -6.64 -20.31
CA ASP A 66 -19.34 -5.76 -20.77
C ASP A 66 -20.05 -5.03 -19.62
N THR A 67 -19.82 -5.42 -18.37
CA THR A 67 -20.38 -4.73 -17.20
C THR A 67 -19.56 -3.51 -16.80
N ILE A 68 -18.40 -3.27 -17.43
CA ILE A 68 -17.56 -2.13 -17.12
C ILE A 68 -18.27 -0.81 -17.45
N THR A 69 -18.32 0.06 -16.46
CA THR A 69 -18.88 1.41 -16.58
C THR A 69 -17.76 2.44 -16.67
N TYR A 70 -18.09 3.63 -17.18
CA TYR A 70 -17.16 4.77 -17.18
C TYR A 70 -16.63 5.08 -15.77
N ARG A 71 -17.45 4.90 -14.73
CA ARG A 71 -17.06 5.08 -13.32
C ARG A 71 -16.05 4.06 -12.84
N THR A 72 -16.17 2.81 -13.31
CA THR A 72 -15.18 1.77 -13.00
C THR A 72 -13.80 2.18 -13.52
N ILE A 73 -13.73 2.66 -14.76
CA ILE A 73 -12.49 3.14 -15.38
C ILE A 73 -11.97 4.39 -14.68
N HIS A 74 -12.83 5.34 -14.35
CA HIS A 74 -12.48 6.51 -13.55
C HIS A 74 -11.78 6.10 -12.25
N ASN A 75 -12.36 5.18 -11.50
CA ASN A 75 -11.81 4.76 -10.20
C ASN A 75 -10.46 4.04 -10.36
N LEU A 76 -10.32 3.17 -11.37
CA LEU A 76 -9.06 2.48 -11.66
C LEU A 76 -7.95 3.47 -12.01
N PHE A 77 -8.26 4.44 -12.87
CA PHE A 77 -7.27 5.43 -13.28
C PHE A 77 -6.95 6.42 -12.15
N SER A 78 -7.93 6.83 -11.35
CA SER A 78 -7.71 7.66 -10.16
C SER A 78 -6.77 6.97 -9.17
N GLN A 79 -7.01 5.69 -8.87
CA GLN A 79 -6.13 4.90 -7.99
C GLN A 79 -4.70 4.83 -8.54
N PHE A 80 -4.55 4.68 -9.86
CA PHE A 80 -3.24 4.72 -10.50
C PHE A 80 -2.56 6.09 -10.34
N LEU A 81 -3.27 7.21 -10.57
CA LEU A 81 -2.74 8.56 -10.39
C LEU A 81 -2.30 8.80 -8.93
N ASP A 82 -3.11 8.38 -7.96
CA ASP A 82 -2.79 8.48 -6.52
C ASP A 82 -1.55 7.66 -6.15
N SER A 83 -1.43 6.44 -6.71
CA SER A 83 -0.26 5.59 -6.48
C SER A 83 1.03 6.21 -7.02
N ARG A 84 0.96 7.01 -8.09
CA ARG A 84 2.12 7.73 -8.63
C ARG A 84 2.43 8.97 -7.82
N ALA A 85 1.43 9.75 -7.41
CA ALA A 85 1.61 10.94 -6.58
C ALA A 85 2.27 10.59 -5.23
N THR A 86 1.91 9.46 -4.64
CA THR A 86 2.51 8.98 -3.39
C THR A 86 3.95 8.51 -3.56
N ARG A 87 4.30 7.90 -4.70
CA ARG A 87 5.67 7.45 -5.02
C ARG A 87 6.62 8.60 -5.36
N GLN A 88 6.13 9.70 -5.92
CA GLN A 88 6.97 10.82 -6.38
C GLN A 88 7.25 11.90 -5.32
N LYS A 89 6.99 11.66 -4.04
CA LYS A 89 7.31 12.64 -2.99
C LYS A 89 8.82 12.93 -3.00
N PRO A 90 9.26 14.16 -3.33
CA PRO A 90 10.66 14.47 -3.43
C PRO A 90 11.32 14.29 -2.06
N VAL A 91 12.44 13.56 -2.05
CA VAL A 91 13.30 13.50 -0.87
C VAL A 91 13.78 14.93 -0.62
N LYS A 92 13.45 15.49 0.55
CA LYS A 92 13.89 16.84 0.92
C LYS A 92 15.41 16.91 0.80
N ARG A 93 15.93 17.90 0.06
CA ARG A 93 17.38 18.18 0.00
C ARG A 93 17.89 18.32 1.44
N GLY A 94 18.93 17.55 1.79
CA GLY A 94 19.45 17.46 3.16
C GLY A 94 18.91 16.31 4.03
N ALA A 95 18.00 15.46 3.51
CA ALA A 95 17.54 14.26 4.23
C ALA A 95 18.65 13.21 4.45
N PHE A 96 19.76 13.33 3.72
CA PHE A 96 20.98 12.53 3.88
C PHE A 96 22.21 13.41 4.18
N GLY A 97 22.02 14.51 4.91
CA GLY A 97 23.15 15.30 5.40
C GLY A 97 23.98 14.49 6.40
N PRO A 98 25.33 14.57 6.38
CA PRO A 98 26.17 13.87 7.34
C PRO A 98 25.90 14.43 8.74
N THR A 99 25.57 13.55 9.68
CA THR A 99 25.32 13.91 11.10
C THR A 99 26.65 14.17 11.81
N PHE A 100 27.27 15.32 11.56
CA PHE A 100 28.34 15.83 12.40
C PHE A 100 27.86 17.11 13.10
N ASN A 101 27.68 16.99 14.42
CA ASN A 101 27.49 18.04 15.42
C ASN A 101 26.35 19.07 15.22
N ALA A 102 25.28 18.91 15.99
CA ALA A 102 24.49 20.04 16.48
C ALA A 102 23.73 19.64 17.77
N GLU A 103 24.35 19.88 18.93
CA GLU A 103 23.62 20.13 20.17
C GLU A 103 22.81 21.42 19.99
N GLY A 104 21.49 21.33 20.14
CA GLY A 104 20.61 22.47 19.94
C GLY A 104 19.16 22.05 19.72
N SER A 105 18.46 21.85 20.85
CA SER A 105 17.00 21.89 21.01
C SER A 105 16.14 21.73 19.75
N ARG A 106 15.73 20.49 19.44
CA ARG A 106 14.63 20.23 18.51
C ARG A 106 13.49 19.53 19.25
N LYS A 107 12.29 20.13 19.21
CA LYS A 107 11.02 19.46 19.53
C LYS A 107 11.03 18.11 18.82
N ARG A 108 10.98 17.02 19.59
CA ARG A 108 10.99 15.65 19.09
C ARG A 108 9.93 15.53 17.98
N PRO A 109 10.32 15.29 16.71
CA PRO A 109 9.37 14.84 15.71
C PRO A 109 8.79 13.53 16.23
N ARG A 110 7.47 13.39 16.21
CA ARG A 110 6.79 12.11 16.46
C ARG A 110 7.47 11.09 15.55
N ALA A 111 8.13 10.09 16.13
CA ALA A 111 8.80 9.04 15.36
C ALA A 111 7.73 8.39 14.48
N ILE A 112 7.73 8.72 13.18
CA ILE A 112 7.02 7.92 12.20
C ILE A 112 7.80 6.60 12.20
N ASN A 113 7.20 5.58 12.79
CA ASN A 113 7.77 4.25 12.96
C ASN A 113 8.01 3.64 11.56
N LYS A 114 9.15 3.99 10.97
CA LYS A 114 9.57 3.61 9.61
C LYS A 114 10.24 2.24 9.66
N GLU A 115 9.55 1.28 10.27
CA GLU A 115 9.97 -0.11 10.42
C GLU A 115 8.86 -1.08 9.98
N SER A 116 7.84 -0.61 9.26
CA SER A 116 6.72 -1.46 8.81
C SER A 116 7.09 -2.48 7.73
N ASN A 117 8.35 -2.50 7.26
CA ASN A 117 8.85 -3.49 6.30
C ASN A 117 10.10 -4.24 6.77
N SER A 118 10.47 -4.14 8.06
CA SER A 118 11.49 -5.02 8.62
C SER A 118 10.92 -6.44 8.72
N ARG A 119 11.59 -7.42 8.12
CA ARG A 119 11.28 -8.83 8.35
C ARG A 119 11.50 -9.17 9.82
N CYS A 120 10.59 -9.92 10.41
CA CYS A 120 10.78 -10.47 11.74
C CYS A 120 12.02 -11.38 11.76
N ARG A 121 12.95 -11.15 12.69
CA ARG A 121 14.20 -11.93 12.80
C ARG A 121 13.97 -13.40 13.16
N LEU A 122 12.76 -13.76 13.58
CA LEU A 122 12.41 -15.12 14.02
C LEU A 122 11.63 -15.88 12.95
N CYS A 123 10.53 -15.32 12.47
CA CYS A 123 9.64 -16.01 11.52
C CYS A 123 9.81 -15.53 10.07
N GLU A 124 10.68 -14.56 9.82
CA GLU A 124 11.04 -13.98 8.51
C GLU A 124 9.90 -13.32 7.73
N ASN A 125 8.68 -13.34 8.27
CA ASN A 125 7.53 -12.62 7.73
C ASN A 125 7.62 -11.12 8.05
N VAL A 126 7.00 -10.30 7.20
CA VAL A 126 6.94 -8.84 7.35
C VAL A 126 5.71 -8.41 8.18
N GLY A 127 5.68 -7.15 8.58
CA GLY A 127 4.48 -6.52 9.15
C GLY A 127 4.31 -6.66 10.67
N HIS A 128 5.30 -7.20 11.39
CA HIS A 128 5.30 -7.24 12.86
C HIS A 128 6.73 -7.22 13.42
N ARG A 129 6.87 -6.83 14.68
CA ARG A 129 8.13 -6.91 15.44
C ARG A 129 8.23 -8.24 16.18
N MET A 130 9.41 -8.62 16.67
CA MET A 130 9.61 -9.90 17.37
C MET A 130 8.68 -10.07 18.57
N GLU A 131 8.36 -8.97 19.26
CA GLU A 131 7.47 -8.94 20.41
C GLU A 131 6.03 -9.33 20.06
N ASP A 132 5.65 -9.25 18.79
CA ASP A 132 4.31 -9.52 18.25
C ASP A 132 4.32 -10.69 17.24
N CYS A 133 5.36 -11.52 17.28
CA CYS A 133 5.50 -12.68 16.41
C CYS A 133 4.48 -13.76 16.76
N TYR A 134 3.42 -13.89 15.96
CA TYR A 134 2.38 -14.91 16.16
C TYR A 134 2.91 -16.35 16.18
N ALA A 135 4.05 -16.63 15.53
CA ALA A 135 4.66 -17.96 15.54
C ALA A 135 5.22 -18.37 16.91
N ILE A 136 5.47 -17.41 17.79
CA ILE A 136 5.93 -17.63 19.17
C ILE A 136 4.84 -17.29 20.17
N PHE A 137 4.06 -16.26 19.87
CA PHE A 137 2.95 -15.79 20.68
C PHE A 137 1.64 -15.93 19.90
N PRO A 138 1.11 -17.16 19.77
CA PRO A 138 -0.15 -17.37 19.07
C PRO A 138 -1.28 -16.61 19.79
N PRO A 139 -2.29 -16.13 19.05
CA PRO A 139 -3.46 -15.51 19.65
C PRO A 139 -4.30 -16.56 20.39
N GLU A 140 -4.94 -16.16 21.50
CA GLU A 140 -5.74 -17.05 22.36
C GLU A 140 -6.97 -17.63 21.65
N ASN A 141 -7.46 -16.94 20.63
CA ASN A 141 -8.63 -17.36 19.86
C ASN A 141 -8.42 -18.62 18.99
N GLY A 142 -7.21 -19.19 18.96
CA GLY A 142 -6.92 -20.51 18.37
C GLY A 142 -7.05 -20.60 16.84
N ASN A 143 -7.58 -19.59 16.15
CA ASN A 143 -7.85 -19.63 14.71
C ASN A 143 -6.60 -19.44 13.84
N TRP A 144 -5.45 -19.12 14.42
CA TRP A 144 -4.21 -18.87 13.69
C TRP A 144 -3.26 -20.06 13.82
N HIS A 145 -2.77 -20.56 12.68
CA HIS A 145 -1.82 -21.67 12.62
C HIS A 145 -0.61 -21.28 11.76
N PRO A 146 0.63 -21.50 12.23
CA PRO A 146 1.81 -21.20 11.43
C PRO A 146 1.94 -22.19 10.27
N ARG A 147 2.25 -21.65 9.08
CA ARG A 147 2.62 -22.44 7.89
C ARG A 147 3.94 -23.18 8.13
N ASP A 148 4.18 -24.27 7.40
CA ASP A 148 5.37 -25.12 7.61
C ASP A 148 6.69 -24.38 7.42
N TYR A 149 6.78 -23.49 6.42
CA TYR A 149 7.97 -22.66 6.23
C TYR A 149 8.24 -21.73 7.43
N THR A 150 7.17 -21.23 8.07
CA THR A 150 7.28 -20.36 9.24
C THR A 150 7.82 -21.13 10.44
N LYS A 151 7.37 -22.37 10.64
CA LYS A 151 7.87 -23.26 11.70
C LYS A 151 9.36 -23.56 11.48
N ALA A 152 9.74 -23.93 10.26
CA ALA A 152 11.13 -24.22 9.92
C ALA A 152 12.06 -23.00 10.08
N ALA A 153 11.59 -21.80 9.75
CA ALA A 153 12.33 -20.56 9.96
C ALA A 153 12.55 -20.29 11.46
N VAL A 154 11.50 -20.40 12.27
CA VAL A 154 11.61 -20.21 13.72
C VAL A 154 12.57 -21.22 14.34
N GLU A 155 12.48 -22.51 13.98
CA GLU A 155 13.39 -23.54 14.48
C GLU A 155 14.86 -23.26 14.09
N ARG A 156 15.10 -22.86 12.84
CA ARG A 156 16.44 -22.49 12.38
C ARG A 156 16.99 -21.30 13.16
N ASN A 157 16.19 -20.26 13.34
CA ASN A 157 16.62 -19.01 13.96
C ASN A 157 16.78 -19.19 15.48
N LEU A 158 15.99 -20.05 16.13
CA LEU A 158 16.15 -20.40 17.55
C LEU A 158 17.41 -21.21 17.88
N LYS A 159 18.13 -21.74 16.88
CA LYS A 159 19.46 -22.35 17.09
C LYS A 159 20.52 -21.32 17.49
N ASP A 160 20.29 -20.05 17.18
CA ASP A 160 21.15 -18.95 17.64
C ASP A 160 20.92 -18.69 19.14
N LYS A 161 22.01 -18.83 19.92
CA LYS A 161 22.00 -18.65 21.38
C LYS A 161 21.64 -17.22 21.79
N GLU A 162 22.01 -16.22 20.99
CA GLU A 162 21.70 -14.82 21.29
C GLU A 162 20.21 -14.56 21.08
N LEU A 163 19.67 -15.03 19.96
CA LEU A 163 18.27 -14.86 19.61
C LEU A 163 17.34 -15.63 20.55
N ALA A 164 17.74 -16.83 20.97
CA ALA A 164 17.00 -17.62 21.96
C ALA A 164 16.90 -16.88 23.32
N ARG A 165 17.99 -16.29 23.81
CA ARG A 165 17.97 -15.49 25.05
C ARG A 165 17.04 -14.28 24.95
N GLU A 166 17.03 -13.63 23.79
CA GLU A 166 16.15 -12.49 23.53
C GLU A 166 14.67 -12.90 23.54
N VAL A 167 14.32 -14.05 22.94
CA VAL A 167 12.97 -14.60 22.98
C VAL A 167 12.52 -14.88 24.42
N GLU A 168 13.37 -15.50 25.24
CA GLU A 168 13.07 -15.75 26.66
C GLU A 168 12.87 -14.44 27.44
N ARG A 169 13.69 -13.42 27.15
CA ARG A 169 13.52 -12.08 27.74
C ARG A 169 12.18 -11.45 27.34
N ILE A 170 11.72 -11.64 26.11
CA ILE A 170 10.42 -11.13 25.62
C ILE A 170 9.27 -11.90 26.27
N LYS A 171 9.37 -13.23 26.38
CA LYS A 171 8.38 -14.07 27.09
C LYS A 171 8.20 -13.61 28.53
N GLY A 172 9.30 -13.40 29.27
CA GLY A 172 9.25 -12.91 30.65
C GLY A 172 8.60 -11.53 30.77
N LYS A 173 8.90 -10.60 29.86
CA LYS A 173 8.25 -9.27 29.83
C LYS A 173 6.75 -9.34 29.51
N ARG A 174 6.31 -10.25 28.63
CA ARG A 174 4.89 -10.45 28.33
C ARG A 174 4.15 -11.04 29.53
N ALA A 175 4.73 -12.04 30.19
CA ALA A 175 4.16 -12.63 31.40
C ALA A 175 4.00 -11.59 32.53
N ALA A 176 5.03 -10.78 32.79
CA ALA A 176 4.97 -9.72 33.80
C ALA A 176 3.90 -8.65 33.49
N LYS A 177 3.69 -8.31 32.20
CA LYS A 177 2.64 -7.36 31.79
C LYS A 177 1.23 -7.89 32.02
N ILE A 178 1.01 -9.18 31.79
CA ILE A 178 -0.28 -9.84 32.03
C ILE A 178 -0.59 -9.82 33.53
N ASP A 179 0.40 -10.11 34.37
CA ASP A 179 0.27 -10.10 35.83
C ASP A 179 -0.06 -8.70 36.38
N THR A 180 0.63 -7.66 35.90
CA THR A 180 0.32 -6.27 36.29
C THR A 180 -1.03 -5.77 35.78
N GLY A 181 -1.47 -6.22 34.59
CA GLY A 181 -2.74 -5.80 34.00
C GLY A 181 -3.97 -6.36 34.71
N ASN A 182 -3.82 -7.51 35.39
CA ASN A 182 -4.89 -8.12 36.18
C ASN A 182 -5.03 -7.50 37.58
N ASN A 183 -4.00 -6.81 38.10
CA ASN A 183 -4.01 -6.20 39.43
C ASN A 183 -4.56 -4.76 39.46
N ASP A 184 -4.77 -4.12 38.31
CA ASP A 184 -5.31 -2.75 38.19
C ASP A 184 -6.84 -2.74 37.93
N GLN A 185 -7.53 -3.88 38.05
CA GLN A 185 -8.97 -4.04 37.78
C GLN A 185 -9.85 -4.31 39.02
N ASP A 186 -9.32 -4.17 40.25
CA ASP A 186 -10.08 -4.20 41.51
C ASP A 186 -10.29 -2.81 42.13
#